data_AF-A0A963ALS2-F1
#
_entry.id   AF-A0A963ALS2-F1
#
_cell.length_a   1.000
_cell.length_b   1.000
_cell.length_c   1.000
_cell.angle_alpha   90.00
_cell.angle_beta   90.00
_cell.angle_gamma   90.00
#
_symmetry.space_group_name_H-M   'P 1'
#
loop_
_entity.id
_entity.type
_entity.pdbx_description
1 polymer ?
#
loop_
_entity_poly.entity_id
_entity_poly.type
_entity_poly.pdbx_seq_one_letter_code
_entity_poly.pdbx_strand_id
1 'polypeptide(L)'
;MNGVFNGCTKIDSAEITEDIALDCVHEMDTINHYVGMYPIAAGGPVERGFAQFLMFFLGVMLLGFTCTKPKIRMAILGVGFAGIAIWMYLSIYTENGFDLQNSGYVEALVTSLDQEATGESEGGIVIGGIVGALRQSLQESGVRVVLPSERDAGPGKATEKTQLVEQLRLNYEKDLQYKRVNQAWNGSSFQVMSWHYGKSLGRYFNNQEEILPMVKNLNLAINVVFAGLIGAMLLLVFGARKNSGVLYWLLVLVPLALPLFFVIDYAAWLWWYGHTLNDMGAFTVKPFMPTVFGQGKVAQFATHSYPAVGFGLMMVLSLVLAIAVLIRKKQFQAGR
;
A
#
# COMPACT_ATOMS: atom_id res chain seq x y z
N MET A 1 -24.72 -11.27 -9.69
CA MET A 1 -24.27 -10.07 -10.41
C MET A 1 -22.91 -10.40 -10.95
N ASN A 2 -22.67 -10.20 -12.24
CA ASN A 2 -21.35 -10.43 -12.85
C ASN A 2 -20.55 -9.13 -12.70
N GLY A 3 -19.33 -9.21 -12.17
CA GLY A 3 -18.48 -8.05 -11.95
C GLY A 3 -17.22 -8.38 -11.15
N VAL A 4 -16.29 -7.43 -11.12
CA VAL A 4 -15.01 -7.55 -10.40
C VAL A 4 -15.22 -7.13 -8.94
N PHE A 5 -14.93 -8.04 -8.00
CA PHE A 5 -15.13 -7.81 -6.57
C PHE A 5 -13.80 -7.80 -5.80
N ASN A 6 -13.80 -7.16 -4.62
CA ASN A 6 -12.67 -7.20 -3.72
C ASN A 6 -12.45 -8.63 -3.20
N GLY A 7 -11.28 -9.20 -3.47
CA GLY A 7 -10.92 -10.56 -3.07
C GLY A 7 -11.40 -11.57 -4.12
N CYS A 8 -10.48 -12.05 -4.94
CA CYS A 8 -10.76 -12.96 -6.05
C CYS A 8 -11.27 -14.30 -5.53
N THR A 9 -12.58 -14.48 -5.66
CA THR A 9 -13.29 -15.71 -5.33
C THR A 9 -13.83 -16.28 -6.63
N LYS A 10 -13.70 -17.60 -6.82
CA LYS A 10 -14.23 -18.28 -8.02
C LYS A 10 -15.73 -18.01 -8.11
N ILE A 11 -16.21 -17.57 -9.27
CA ILE A 11 -17.64 -17.34 -9.51
C ILE A 11 -18.20 -18.57 -10.22
N ASP A 12 -19.03 -19.35 -9.52
CA ASP A 12 -19.87 -20.37 -10.17
C ASP A 12 -21.21 -19.73 -10.54
N SER A 13 -21.46 -19.55 -11.85
CA SER A 13 -22.77 -19.12 -12.36
C SER A 13 -23.31 -20.09 -13.41
N ALA A 14 -24.63 -20.07 -13.64
CA ALA A 14 -25.28 -20.96 -14.60
C ALA A 14 -24.88 -20.72 -16.07
N GLU A 15 -24.18 -19.62 -16.37
CA GLU A 15 -23.78 -19.19 -17.72
C GLU A 15 -22.25 -19.15 -17.90
N ILE A 16 -21.49 -19.09 -16.80
CA ILE A 16 -20.02 -18.96 -16.80
C ILE A 16 -19.47 -19.96 -15.77
N THR A 17 -18.69 -20.93 -16.26
CA THR A 17 -17.88 -21.84 -15.44
C THR A 17 -16.43 -21.37 -15.55
N GLU A 18 -15.88 -20.87 -14.44
CA GLU A 18 -14.49 -20.46 -14.36
C GLU A 18 -13.65 -21.57 -13.71
N ASP A 19 -12.79 -22.21 -14.50
CA ASP A 19 -11.91 -23.29 -14.00
C ASP A 19 -10.81 -22.76 -13.04
N ILE A 20 -10.51 -21.45 -13.12
CA ILE A 20 -9.48 -20.74 -12.33
C ILE A 20 -10.06 -19.40 -11.86
N ALA A 21 -9.74 -18.98 -10.63
CA ALA A 21 -10.14 -17.64 -10.16
C ALA A 21 -9.48 -16.56 -11.02
N LEU A 22 -10.29 -15.70 -11.65
CA LEU A 22 -9.79 -14.57 -12.42
C LEU A 22 -9.02 -13.59 -11.51
N ASP A 23 -7.89 -13.05 -11.98
CA ASP A 23 -7.18 -11.97 -11.27
C ASP A 23 -7.95 -10.66 -11.43
N CYS A 24 -8.72 -10.34 -10.41
CA CYS A 24 -9.54 -9.13 -10.30
C CYS A 24 -8.74 -7.84 -10.51
N VAL A 25 -7.47 -7.83 -10.08
CA VAL A 25 -6.60 -6.66 -10.24
C VAL A 25 -6.25 -6.50 -11.72
N HIS A 26 -5.92 -7.61 -12.39
CA HIS A 26 -5.63 -7.62 -13.82
C HIS A 26 -6.83 -7.15 -14.65
N GLU A 27 -8.02 -7.68 -14.36
CA GLU A 27 -9.24 -7.32 -15.09
C GLU A 27 -9.57 -5.84 -14.89
N MET A 28 -9.49 -5.35 -13.64
CA MET A 28 -9.71 -3.94 -13.34
C MET A 28 -8.69 -3.04 -14.05
N ASP A 29 -7.42 -3.39 -14.03
CA ASP A 29 -6.36 -2.61 -14.69
C ASP A 29 -6.45 -2.66 -16.21
N THR A 30 -6.94 -3.77 -16.77
CA THR A 30 -7.25 -3.89 -18.20
C THR A 30 -8.37 -2.92 -18.58
N ILE A 31 -9.45 -2.87 -17.79
CA ILE A 31 -10.54 -1.90 -18.01
C ILE A 31 -10.02 -0.46 -17.87
N ASN A 32 -9.23 -0.17 -16.83
CA ASN A 32 -8.62 1.13 -16.61
C ASN A 32 -7.79 1.58 -17.82
N HIS A 33 -6.96 0.68 -18.35
CA HIS A 33 -6.16 0.95 -19.54
C HIS A 33 -7.02 1.38 -20.75
N TYR A 34 -8.14 0.70 -21.02
CA TYR A 34 -9.01 1.05 -22.15
C TYR A 34 -9.60 2.47 -22.05
N VAL A 35 -9.85 2.96 -20.84
CA VAL A 35 -10.41 4.31 -20.60
C VAL A 35 -9.35 5.37 -20.28
N GLY A 36 -8.06 5.03 -20.38
CA GLY A 36 -6.96 5.95 -20.09
C GLY A 36 -6.59 6.08 -18.60
N MET A 37 -7.21 5.32 -17.70
CA MET A 37 -6.86 5.34 -16.27
C MET A 37 -5.57 4.54 -16.02
N TYR A 38 -4.69 5.06 -15.17
CA TYR A 38 -3.50 4.32 -14.72
C TYR A 38 -3.87 3.07 -13.91
N PRO A 39 -2.96 2.08 -13.80
CA PRO A 39 -3.16 0.91 -12.94
C PRO A 39 -3.43 1.28 -11.50
N ILE A 40 -4.23 0.49 -10.79
CA ILE A 40 -4.64 0.77 -9.40
C ILE A 40 -3.44 0.89 -8.44
N ALA A 41 -2.32 0.26 -8.79
CA ALA A 41 -1.09 0.32 -8.04
C ALA A 41 -0.40 1.69 -8.05
N ALA A 42 -0.73 2.56 -9.01
CA ALA A 42 -0.28 3.95 -9.05
C ALA A 42 -0.93 4.81 -7.95
N GLY A 43 -2.00 4.32 -7.33
CA GLY A 43 -2.74 5.04 -6.29
C GLY A 43 -2.10 4.87 -4.92
N GLY A 44 -1.95 5.99 -4.21
CA GLY A 44 -1.49 6.04 -2.82
C GLY A 44 -0.09 5.44 -2.58
N PRO A 45 0.93 5.69 -3.42
CA PRO A 45 2.21 5.00 -3.31
C PRO A 45 2.93 5.34 -1.99
N VAL A 46 2.82 6.59 -1.52
CA VAL A 46 3.45 7.02 -0.27
C VAL A 46 2.67 6.51 0.94
N GLU A 47 1.35 6.61 0.90
CA GLU A 47 0.44 6.18 1.95
C GLU A 47 0.59 4.69 2.21
N ARG A 48 0.62 3.87 1.15
CA ARG A 48 0.85 2.42 1.24
C ARG A 48 2.26 2.10 1.73
N GLY A 49 3.29 2.77 1.21
CA GLY A 49 4.68 2.54 1.61
C GLY A 49 5.01 2.98 3.04
N PHE A 50 4.32 3.99 3.57
CA PHE A 50 4.50 4.48 4.94
C PHE A 50 3.45 3.95 5.93
N ALA A 51 2.45 3.19 5.47
CA ALA A 51 1.30 2.76 6.27
C ALA A 51 1.71 2.13 7.61
N GLN A 52 2.69 1.22 7.60
CA GLN A 52 3.15 0.57 8.83
C GLN A 52 3.71 1.58 9.83
N PHE A 53 4.53 2.54 9.40
CA PHE A 53 5.11 3.54 10.28
C PHE A 53 4.04 4.48 10.84
N LEU A 54 3.06 4.86 10.01
CA LEU A 54 1.91 5.67 10.42
C LEU A 54 1.06 4.96 11.48
N MET A 55 0.80 3.66 11.32
CA MET A 55 0.04 2.89 12.30
C MET A 55 0.75 2.82 13.66
N PHE A 56 2.07 2.57 13.67
CA PHE A 56 2.86 2.60 14.91
C PHE A 56 2.95 4.01 15.50
N PHE A 57 3.06 5.04 14.66
CA PHE A 57 3.07 6.44 15.09
C PHE A 57 1.77 6.80 15.82
N LEU A 58 0.61 6.46 15.27
CA LEU A 58 -0.69 6.64 15.92
C LEU A 58 -0.78 5.84 17.23
N GLY A 59 -0.28 4.61 17.26
CA GLY A 59 -0.21 3.79 18.48
C GLY A 59 0.59 4.47 19.59
N VAL A 60 1.79 4.98 19.28
CA VAL A 60 2.64 5.72 20.23
C VAL A 60 1.93 7.00 20.71
N MET A 61 1.23 7.71 19.84
CA MET A 61 0.43 8.89 20.23
C MET A 61 -0.65 8.53 21.26
N LEU A 62 -1.39 7.45 21.02
CA LEU A 62 -2.42 6.97 21.95
C LEU A 62 -1.82 6.55 23.29
N LEU A 63 -0.70 5.83 23.29
CA LEU A 63 0.05 5.49 24.52
C LEU A 63 0.53 6.76 25.26
N GLY A 64 0.94 7.79 24.53
CA GLY A 64 1.25 9.09 25.12
C GLY A 64 0.03 9.75 25.76
N PHE A 65 -1.13 9.69 25.10
CA PHE A 65 -2.37 10.30 25.59
C PHE A 65 -2.92 9.63 26.86
N THR A 66 -2.79 8.30 27.00
CA THR A 66 -3.23 7.58 28.19
C THR A 66 -2.45 8.01 29.44
N CYS A 67 -1.19 8.44 29.28
CA CYS A 67 -0.32 8.86 30.37
C CYS A 67 -0.54 10.33 30.80
N THR A 68 -0.95 10.54 32.06
CA THR A 68 -1.17 11.88 32.63
C THR A 68 0.09 12.55 33.17
N LYS A 69 1.11 11.76 33.52
CA LYS A 69 2.37 12.26 34.10
C LYS A 69 3.31 12.71 32.97
N PRO A 70 3.64 14.02 32.85
CA PRO A 70 4.41 14.53 31.72
C PRO A 70 5.77 13.84 31.54
N LYS A 71 6.51 13.59 32.62
CA LYS A 71 7.84 12.94 32.54
C LYS A 71 7.78 11.54 31.93
N ILE A 72 6.77 10.74 32.30
CA ILE A 72 6.59 9.38 31.78
C ILE A 72 6.11 9.44 30.33
N ARG A 73 5.15 10.33 30.02
CA ARG A 73 4.68 10.54 28.65
C ARG A 73 5.81 10.93 27.71
N MET A 74 6.68 11.85 28.13
CA MET A 74 7.88 12.25 27.38
C MET A 74 8.79 11.06 27.08
N ALA A 75 8.99 10.17 28.06
CA ALA A 75 9.78 8.96 27.86
C ALA A 75 9.12 7.99 26.87
N ILE A 76 7.81 7.75 27.00
CA ILE A 76 7.04 6.89 26.09
C ILE A 76 7.13 7.41 24.65
N LEU A 77 6.82 8.70 24.44
CA LEU A 77 6.85 9.30 23.10
C LEU A 77 8.28 9.39 22.56
N GLY A 78 9.26 9.74 23.40
CA GLY A 78 10.65 9.85 23.00
C GLY A 78 11.22 8.51 22.54
N VAL A 79 11.05 7.44 23.33
CA VAL A 79 11.51 6.10 22.99
C VAL A 79 10.73 5.54 21.79
N GLY A 80 9.39 5.67 21.81
CA GLY A 80 8.54 5.16 20.74
C GLY A 80 8.83 5.81 19.40
N PHE A 81 8.90 7.14 19.35
CA PHE A 81 9.21 7.85 18.11
C PHE A 81 10.67 7.71 17.68
N ALA A 82 11.63 7.60 18.60
CA ALA A 82 13.02 7.28 18.22
C ALA A 82 13.10 5.89 17.56
N GLY A 83 12.41 4.89 18.12
CA GLY A 83 12.33 3.56 17.51
C GLY A 83 11.72 3.59 16.11
N ILE A 84 10.60 4.31 15.93
CA ILE A 84 9.96 4.46 14.62
C ILE A 84 10.88 5.23 13.65
N ALA A 85 11.53 6.31 14.08
CA ALA A 85 12.44 7.08 13.24
C ALA A 85 13.63 6.26 12.74
N ILE A 86 14.23 5.46 13.63
CA ILE A 86 15.33 4.54 13.29
C ILE A 86 14.83 3.47 12.31
N TRP A 87 13.73 2.80 12.64
CA TRP A 87 13.17 1.76 11.76
C TRP A 87 12.79 2.31 10.38
N MET A 88 12.16 3.48 10.33
CA MET A 88 11.81 4.17 9.10
C MET A 88 13.06 4.55 8.30
N TYR A 89 14.12 5.07 8.94
CA TYR A 89 15.37 5.39 8.26
C TYR A 89 16.05 4.16 7.67
N LEU A 90 16.18 3.09 8.47
CA LEU A 90 16.72 1.81 8.01
C LEU A 90 15.89 1.26 6.84
N SER A 91 14.57 1.34 6.92
CA SER A 91 13.74 0.78 5.86
C SER A 91 13.81 1.58 4.55
N ILE A 92 13.80 2.91 4.63
CA ILE A 92 13.71 3.78 3.44
C ILE A 92 15.07 3.94 2.75
N TYR A 93 16.16 4.13 3.49
CA TYR A 93 17.42 4.60 2.92
C TYR A 93 18.59 3.61 2.97
N THR A 94 18.56 2.57 3.80
CA THR A 94 19.69 1.63 3.88
C THR A 94 19.55 0.46 2.92
N GLU A 95 20.69 -0.16 2.61
CA GLU A 95 20.73 -1.38 1.80
C GLU A 95 19.89 -2.48 2.44
N ASN A 96 19.13 -3.20 1.62
CA ASN A 96 18.15 -4.22 2.02
C ASN A 96 17.09 -3.73 3.02
N GLY A 97 16.90 -2.41 3.16
CA GLY A 97 15.91 -1.82 4.06
C GLY A 97 14.46 -2.22 3.74
N PHE A 98 14.17 -2.63 2.51
CA PHE A 98 12.86 -3.12 2.11
C PHE A 98 12.46 -4.42 2.84
N ASP A 99 13.42 -5.21 3.32
CA ASP A 99 13.16 -6.36 4.19
C ASP A 99 12.53 -5.99 5.53
N LEU A 100 12.53 -4.71 5.90
CA LEU A 100 11.89 -4.20 7.12
C LEU A 100 10.43 -3.75 6.89
N GLN A 101 9.90 -3.91 5.66
CA GLN A 101 8.49 -3.65 5.33
C GLN A 101 7.58 -4.80 5.76
N ASN A 102 6.27 -4.56 5.90
CA ASN A 102 5.33 -5.63 6.22
C ASN A 102 5.11 -6.58 5.01
N SER A 103 4.72 -7.83 5.28
CA SER A 103 4.51 -8.84 4.24
C SER A 103 3.39 -8.48 3.27
N GLY A 104 2.25 -7.97 3.76
CA GLY A 104 1.13 -7.57 2.91
C GLY A 104 1.45 -6.42 1.94
N TYR A 105 2.36 -5.51 2.28
CA TYR A 105 2.83 -4.47 1.37
C TYR A 105 3.71 -5.07 0.27
N VAL A 106 4.63 -5.98 0.66
CA VAL A 106 5.50 -6.69 -0.28
C VAL A 106 4.66 -7.53 -1.25
N GLU A 107 3.71 -8.30 -0.73
CA GLU A 107 2.75 -9.08 -1.50
C GLU A 107 1.98 -8.20 -2.48
N ALA A 108 1.41 -7.09 -2.02
CA ALA A 108 0.65 -6.18 -2.89
C ALA A 108 1.51 -5.56 -4.01
N LEU A 109 2.82 -5.33 -3.78
CA LEU A 109 3.74 -4.87 -4.83
C LEU A 109 4.06 -5.98 -5.84
N VAL A 110 4.21 -7.22 -5.38
CA VAL A 110 4.42 -8.38 -6.27
C VAL A 110 3.17 -8.64 -7.11
N THR A 111 2.00 -8.78 -6.48
CA THR A 111 0.72 -9.06 -7.15
C THR A 111 0.38 -8.00 -8.19
N SER A 112 0.69 -6.73 -7.93
CA SER A 112 0.44 -5.67 -8.92
C SER A 112 1.36 -5.70 -10.15
N LEU A 113 2.54 -6.34 -10.05
CA LEU A 113 3.40 -6.57 -11.21
C LEU A 113 3.08 -7.90 -11.90
N ASP A 114 2.81 -8.95 -11.13
CA ASP A 114 2.64 -10.33 -11.58
C ASP A 114 1.17 -10.72 -11.86
N GLN A 115 0.49 -9.92 -12.67
CA GLN A 115 -0.94 -10.11 -13.02
C GLN A 115 -1.20 -11.18 -14.09
N GLU A 116 -0.17 -11.90 -14.53
CA GLU A 116 -0.39 -13.10 -15.33
C GLU A 116 -0.72 -14.30 -14.44
N ALA A 117 -0.76 -14.17 -13.10
CA ALA A 117 -0.79 -15.28 -12.16
C ALA A 117 -2.07 -16.12 -12.05
N THR A 118 -2.35 -16.94 -13.05
CA THR A 118 -3.28 -18.08 -12.94
C THR A 118 -2.57 -19.29 -12.30
N GLY A 119 -3.01 -19.74 -11.12
CA GLY A 119 -2.65 -21.05 -10.56
C GLY A 119 -2.71 -21.15 -9.03
N GLU A 120 -3.24 -22.27 -8.51
CA GLU A 120 -3.28 -22.58 -7.08
C GLU A 120 -1.87 -22.73 -6.48
N SER A 121 -1.72 -22.25 -5.24
CA SER A 121 -0.50 -22.34 -4.44
C SER A 121 -0.13 -23.78 -4.09
N GLU A 122 0.83 -24.36 -4.80
CA GLU A 122 1.70 -25.40 -4.25
C GLU A 122 3.15 -24.93 -4.19
N GLY A 123 3.67 -24.76 -2.98
CA GLY A 123 5.12 -24.63 -2.72
C GLY A 123 5.68 -23.25 -2.41
N GLY A 124 4.85 -22.24 -2.11
CA GLY A 124 5.32 -20.95 -1.56
C GLY A 124 6.09 -20.05 -2.54
N ILE A 125 6.22 -20.45 -3.80
CA ILE A 125 6.70 -19.58 -4.88
C ILE A 125 5.48 -19.31 -5.75
N VAL A 126 5.02 -18.06 -5.77
CA VAL A 126 3.97 -17.59 -6.67
C VAL A 126 4.57 -17.63 -8.08
N ILE A 127 4.32 -18.72 -8.79
CA ILE A 127 4.68 -18.85 -10.20
C ILE A 127 3.41 -18.60 -10.97
N GLY A 128 3.23 -17.35 -11.35
CA GLY A 128 2.06 -16.93 -12.07
C GLY A 128 2.02 -17.38 -13.53
N GLY A 129 0.83 -17.79 -14.00
CA GLY A 129 0.41 -17.66 -15.40
C GLY A 129 0.62 -18.84 -16.30
N ILE A 130 0.89 -18.55 -17.58
CA ILE A 130 1.20 -19.58 -18.59
C ILE A 130 2.26 -20.54 -18.05
N VAL A 131 3.21 -20.06 -17.24
CA VAL A 131 4.26 -20.89 -16.63
C VAL A 131 3.72 -21.81 -15.52
N GLY A 132 2.76 -21.36 -14.70
CA GLY A 132 2.08 -22.18 -13.70
C GLY A 132 1.17 -23.22 -14.34
N ALA A 133 0.36 -22.81 -15.31
CA ALA A 133 -0.49 -23.70 -16.10
C ALA A 133 0.31 -24.71 -16.94
N LEU A 134 1.42 -24.28 -17.56
CA LEU A 134 2.37 -25.17 -18.25
C LEU A 134 3.04 -26.13 -17.27
N ARG A 135 3.42 -25.67 -16.07
CA ARG A 135 4.01 -26.54 -15.04
C ARG A 135 3.03 -27.63 -14.64
N GLN A 136 1.79 -27.28 -14.36
CA GLN A 136 0.74 -28.23 -14.00
C GLN A 136 0.49 -29.23 -15.14
N SER A 137 0.34 -28.74 -16.38
CA SER A 137 0.17 -29.59 -17.56
C SER A 137 1.38 -30.52 -17.81
N LEU A 138 2.60 -30.04 -17.57
CA LEU A 138 3.83 -30.84 -17.68
C LEU A 138 3.93 -31.87 -16.55
N GLN A 139 3.51 -31.54 -15.33
CA GLN A 139 3.46 -32.47 -14.19
C GLN A 139 2.41 -33.56 -14.38
N GLU A 140 1.22 -33.22 -14.88
CA GLU A 140 0.18 -34.17 -15.29
C GLU A 140 0.68 -35.10 -16.41
N SER A 141 1.58 -34.60 -17.26
CA SER A 141 2.27 -35.40 -18.30
C SER A 141 3.48 -36.18 -17.78
N GLY A 142 3.74 -36.19 -16.46
CA GLY A 142 4.83 -36.92 -15.82
C GLY A 142 6.21 -36.25 -15.92
N VAL A 143 6.29 -35.01 -16.40
CA VAL A 143 7.53 -34.24 -16.54
C VAL A 143 7.70 -33.31 -15.34
N ARG A 144 8.72 -33.57 -14.51
CA ARG A 144 9.03 -32.72 -13.36
C ARG A 144 9.80 -31.47 -13.80
N VAL A 145 9.12 -30.32 -13.78
CA VAL A 145 9.74 -29.02 -14.02
C VAL A 145 10.28 -28.46 -12.70
N VAL A 146 11.60 -28.36 -12.60
CA VAL A 146 12.30 -27.70 -11.49
C VAL A 146 12.68 -26.29 -11.93
N LEU A 147 12.12 -25.28 -11.26
CA LEU A 147 12.34 -23.89 -11.62
C LEU A 147 13.69 -23.37 -11.13
N PRO A 148 14.26 -22.33 -11.76
CA PRO A 148 15.50 -21.70 -11.28
C PRO A 148 15.41 -21.25 -9.82
N SER A 149 14.25 -20.71 -9.42
CA SER A 149 13.94 -20.34 -8.03
C SER A 149 13.99 -21.49 -7.03
N GLU A 150 13.79 -22.74 -7.48
CA GLU A 150 13.91 -23.96 -6.68
C GLU A 150 15.33 -24.54 -6.69
N ARG A 151 16.14 -24.23 -7.72
CA ARG A 151 17.54 -24.68 -7.82
C ARG A 151 18.48 -23.84 -6.97
N ASP A 152 18.18 -22.55 -6.83
CA ASP A 152 19.00 -21.61 -6.05
C ASP A 152 18.58 -21.53 -4.57
N ALA A 153 17.45 -22.16 -4.21
CA ALA A 153 17.03 -22.35 -2.83
C ALA A 153 17.85 -23.47 -2.18
N GLY A 154 18.98 -23.11 -1.54
CA GLY A 154 19.69 -23.99 -0.62
C GLY A 154 18.78 -24.51 0.52
N PRO A 155 19.21 -25.50 1.32
CA PRO A 155 18.38 -26.19 2.31
C PRO A 155 18.14 -25.33 3.56
N GLY A 156 17.46 -24.21 3.41
CA GLY A 156 16.91 -23.37 4.46
C GLY A 156 15.56 -22.85 4.00
N LYS A 157 14.49 -23.07 4.78
CA LYS A 157 13.16 -22.56 4.49
C LYS A 157 13.20 -21.02 4.52
N ALA A 158 13.43 -20.38 3.39
CA ALA A 158 13.23 -18.94 3.23
C ALA A 158 11.76 -18.63 3.55
N THR A 159 11.51 -17.60 4.35
CA THR A 159 10.15 -17.12 4.65
C THR A 159 9.47 -16.68 3.36
N GLU A 160 8.15 -16.90 3.22
CA GLU A 160 7.34 -16.49 2.06
C GLU A 160 7.62 -15.05 1.61
N LYS A 161 7.71 -14.11 2.57
CA LYS A 161 8.08 -12.72 2.31
C LYS A 161 9.46 -12.58 1.64
N THR A 162 10.48 -13.34 2.05
CA THR A 162 11.81 -13.29 1.45
C THR A 162 11.77 -13.74 0.00
N GLN A 163 10.93 -14.73 -0.34
CA GLN A 163 10.71 -15.17 -1.72
C GLN A 163 10.05 -14.07 -2.56
N LEU A 164 9.08 -13.35 -1.98
CA LEU A 164 8.44 -12.21 -2.65
C LEU A 164 9.40 -11.04 -2.89
N VAL A 165 10.25 -10.70 -1.91
CA VAL A 165 11.30 -9.67 -2.08
C VAL A 165 12.28 -10.08 -3.18
N GLU A 166 12.67 -11.35 -3.18
CA GLU A 166 13.55 -11.92 -4.20
C GLU A 166 12.93 -11.84 -5.60
N GLN A 167 11.63 -12.09 -5.73
CA GLN A 167 10.91 -11.90 -7.00
C GLN A 167 10.94 -10.44 -7.48
N LEU A 168 10.81 -9.46 -6.57
CA LEU A 168 10.96 -8.04 -6.92
C LEU A 168 12.39 -7.72 -7.36
N ARG A 169 13.40 -8.26 -6.66
CA ARG A 169 14.82 -8.12 -7.04
C ARG A 169 15.07 -8.65 -8.45
N LEU A 170 14.63 -9.86 -8.75
CA LEU A 170 14.79 -10.48 -10.08
C LEU A 170 14.11 -9.65 -11.18
N ASN A 171 12.93 -9.09 -10.90
CA ASN A 171 12.24 -8.20 -11.82
C ASN A 171 12.99 -6.89 -12.07
N TYR A 172 13.59 -6.32 -11.03
CA TYR A 172 14.42 -5.13 -11.12
C TYR A 172 15.70 -5.41 -11.93
N GLU A 173 16.35 -6.55 -11.70
CA GLU A 173 17.57 -6.93 -12.41
C GLU A 173 17.34 -7.15 -13.89
N LYS A 174 16.18 -7.69 -14.28
CA LYS A 174 15.78 -7.72 -15.71
C LYS A 174 15.71 -6.31 -16.29
N ASP A 175 15.08 -5.37 -15.58
CA ASP A 175 15.00 -3.98 -16.05
C ASP A 175 16.39 -3.31 -16.12
N LEU A 176 17.33 -3.69 -15.25
CA LEU A 176 18.72 -3.26 -15.32
C LEU A 176 19.43 -3.83 -16.56
N GLN A 177 19.24 -5.12 -16.85
CA GLN A 177 19.78 -5.77 -18.06
C GLN A 177 19.25 -5.11 -19.34
N TYR A 178 17.96 -4.76 -19.37
CA TYR A 178 17.33 -4.03 -20.48
C TYR A 178 17.58 -2.52 -20.45
N LYS A 179 18.44 -2.01 -19.56
CA LYS A 179 18.79 -0.58 -19.43
C LYS A 179 17.60 0.35 -19.18
N ARG A 180 16.53 -0.15 -18.57
CA ARG A 180 15.37 0.63 -18.13
C ARG A 180 15.63 1.33 -16.80
N VAL A 181 16.52 0.77 -15.99
CA VAL A 181 17.11 1.41 -14.80
C VAL A 181 18.64 1.48 -14.96
N ASN A 182 19.27 2.38 -14.23
CA ASN A 182 20.71 2.69 -14.35
C ASN A 182 21.52 2.42 -13.08
N GLN A 183 20.89 1.89 -12.03
CA GLN A 183 21.52 1.62 -10.74
C GLN A 183 21.36 0.14 -10.40
N ALA A 184 22.37 -0.43 -9.75
CA ALA A 184 22.27 -1.78 -9.20
C ALA A 184 21.19 -1.84 -8.10
N TRP A 185 20.64 -3.04 -7.88
CA TRP A 185 19.72 -3.27 -6.76
C TRP A 185 20.44 -2.99 -5.44
N ASN A 186 19.88 -2.10 -4.63
CA ASN A 186 20.30 -1.86 -3.25
C ASN A 186 19.28 -2.35 -2.22
N GLY A 187 18.05 -2.68 -2.64
CA GLY A 187 17.00 -3.21 -1.76
C GLY A 187 16.47 -2.22 -0.72
N SER A 188 16.74 -0.92 -0.89
CA SER A 188 16.12 0.13 -0.05
C SER A 188 14.66 0.32 -0.44
N SER A 189 13.77 0.65 0.52
CA SER A 189 12.37 0.90 0.16
C SER A 189 12.23 2.10 -0.78
N PHE A 190 13.12 3.10 -0.68
CA PHE A 190 13.16 4.20 -1.63
C PHE A 190 13.33 3.69 -3.08
N GLN A 191 14.33 2.84 -3.34
CA GLN A 191 14.55 2.29 -4.66
C GLN A 191 13.36 1.46 -5.14
N VAL A 192 12.85 0.57 -4.30
CA VAL A 192 11.76 -0.34 -4.66
C VAL A 192 10.49 0.45 -4.97
N MET A 193 10.13 1.44 -4.13
CA MET A 193 8.95 2.28 -4.33
C MET A 193 9.04 3.09 -5.62
N SER A 194 10.17 3.76 -5.86
CA SER A 194 10.37 4.58 -7.05
C SER A 194 10.35 3.77 -8.34
N TRP A 195 11.05 2.63 -8.35
CA TRP A 195 11.08 1.71 -9.49
C TRP A 195 9.71 1.10 -9.75
N HIS A 196 9.05 0.57 -8.71
CA HIS A 196 7.75 -0.09 -8.84
C HIS A 196 6.70 0.89 -9.36
N TYR A 197 6.68 2.13 -8.86
CA TYR A 197 5.77 3.15 -9.32
C TYR A 197 5.97 3.50 -10.80
N GLY A 198 7.22 3.74 -11.22
CA GLY A 198 7.53 4.01 -12.62
C GLY A 198 7.19 2.82 -13.54
N LYS A 199 7.50 1.60 -13.10
CA LYS A 199 7.16 0.36 -13.81
C LYS A 199 5.65 0.17 -13.94
N SER A 200 4.90 0.45 -12.88
CA SER A 200 3.43 0.35 -12.86
C SER A 200 2.79 1.37 -13.81
N LEU A 201 3.22 2.64 -13.76
CA LEU A 201 2.71 3.67 -14.67
C LEU A 201 2.99 3.31 -16.14
N GLY A 202 4.18 2.78 -16.43
CA GLY A 202 4.62 2.41 -17.77
C GLY A 202 4.10 1.08 -18.30
N ARG A 203 3.30 0.35 -17.51
CA ARG A 203 2.85 -1.02 -17.85
C ARG A 203 2.02 -1.04 -19.12
N TYR A 204 1.00 -0.20 -19.18
CA TYR A 204 0.11 -0.10 -20.33
C TYR A 204 0.34 1.17 -21.16
N PHE A 205 0.89 2.21 -20.52
CA PHE A 205 1.13 3.52 -21.12
C PHE A 205 2.61 3.84 -21.08
N ASN A 206 3.38 3.40 -22.07
CA ASN A 206 4.82 3.68 -22.11
C ASN A 206 5.13 5.11 -22.60
N ASN A 207 4.71 6.12 -21.82
CA ASN A 207 5.00 7.53 -22.06
C ASN A 207 5.99 8.08 -21.03
N GLN A 208 7.28 8.04 -21.35
CA GLN A 208 8.33 8.45 -20.43
C GLN A 208 8.32 9.95 -20.12
N GLU A 209 7.77 10.80 -21.00
CA GLU A 209 7.68 12.25 -20.77
C GLU A 209 6.74 12.58 -19.60
N GLU A 210 5.69 11.79 -19.40
CA GLU A 210 4.76 11.91 -18.27
C GLU A 210 5.24 11.14 -17.03
N ILE A 211 5.82 9.95 -17.22
CA ILE A 211 6.18 9.07 -16.11
C ILE A 211 7.36 9.62 -15.30
N LEU A 212 8.42 10.09 -15.96
CA LEU A 212 9.62 10.58 -15.28
C LEU A 212 9.33 11.73 -14.29
N PRO A 213 8.54 12.77 -14.62
CA PRO A 213 8.19 13.80 -13.64
C PRO A 213 7.31 13.24 -12.51
N MET A 214 6.41 12.28 -12.78
CA MET A 214 5.62 11.63 -11.70
C MET A 214 6.52 10.87 -10.72
N VAL A 215 7.50 10.11 -11.21
CA VAL A 215 8.48 9.40 -10.37
C VAL A 215 9.33 10.39 -9.59
N LYS A 216 9.74 11.51 -10.20
CA LYS A 216 10.48 12.57 -9.50
C LYS A 216 9.63 13.19 -8.37
N ASN A 217 8.35 13.42 -8.62
CA ASN A 217 7.42 13.92 -7.60
C ASN A 217 7.24 12.91 -6.47
N LEU A 218 7.15 11.60 -6.78
CA LEU A 218 7.15 10.55 -5.76
C LEU A 218 8.42 10.58 -4.92
N ASN A 219 9.60 10.65 -5.56
CA ASN A 219 10.88 10.72 -4.86
C ASN A 219 10.94 11.92 -3.91
N LEU A 220 10.45 13.08 -4.35
CA LEU A 220 10.34 14.26 -3.51
C LEU A 220 9.36 14.01 -2.35
N ALA A 221 8.19 13.45 -2.64
CA ALA A 221 7.15 13.17 -1.66
C ALA A 221 7.63 12.21 -0.56
N ILE A 222 8.36 11.15 -0.91
CA ILE A 222 8.94 10.21 0.07
C ILE A 222 9.85 10.97 1.06
N ASN A 223 10.74 11.82 0.55
CA ASN A 223 11.66 12.60 1.39
C ASN A 223 10.92 13.65 2.24
N VAL A 224 9.93 14.35 1.66
CA VAL A 224 9.12 15.35 2.36
C VAL A 224 8.28 14.71 3.46
N VAL A 225 7.64 13.58 3.18
CA VAL A 225 6.85 12.84 4.18
C VAL A 225 7.76 12.29 5.28
N PHE A 226 8.92 11.72 4.93
CA PHE A 226 9.90 11.29 5.91
C PHE A 226 10.31 12.44 6.84
N ALA A 227 10.76 13.57 6.29
CA ALA A 227 11.17 14.73 7.08
C ALA A 227 10.00 15.33 7.89
N GLY A 228 8.81 15.38 7.30
CA GLY A 228 7.58 15.83 7.94
C GLY A 228 7.21 14.99 9.14
N LEU A 229 7.32 13.65 9.04
CA LEU A 229 7.08 12.74 10.14
C LEU A 229 8.10 12.92 11.27
N ILE A 230 9.39 13.07 10.94
CA ILE A 230 10.42 13.40 11.95
C ILE A 230 10.11 14.72 12.66
N GLY A 231 9.75 15.76 11.90
CA GLY A 231 9.33 17.05 12.45
C GLY A 231 8.12 16.93 13.37
N ALA A 232 7.09 16.17 12.96
CA ALA A 232 5.90 15.91 13.76
C ALA A 232 6.24 15.15 15.05
N MET A 233 7.09 14.13 15.00
CA MET A 233 7.57 13.39 16.17
C MET A 233 8.24 14.33 17.19
N LEU A 234 9.19 15.16 16.74
CA LEU A 234 9.90 16.11 17.60
C LEU A 234 8.95 17.14 18.22
N LEU A 235 7.99 17.64 17.43
CA LEU A 235 6.99 18.60 17.87
C LEU A 235 6.03 17.99 18.91
N LEU A 236 5.59 16.75 18.72
CA LEU A 236 4.74 16.05 19.68
C LEU A 236 5.49 15.71 20.98
N VAL A 237 6.76 15.32 20.90
CA VAL A 237 7.62 15.18 22.09
C VAL A 237 7.78 16.52 22.79
N PHE A 238 8.02 17.61 22.08
CA PHE A 238 8.07 18.94 22.68
C PHE A 238 6.75 19.30 23.39
N GLY A 239 5.62 19.03 22.73
CA GLY A 239 4.28 19.30 23.25
C GLY A 239 3.90 18.46 24.47
N ALA A 240 4.48 17.27 24.61
CA ALA A 240 4.20 16.37 25.71
C ALA A 240 4.74 16.84 27.07
N ARG A 241 5.44 17.98 27.14
CA ARG A 241 5.89 18.56 28.42
C ARG A 241 4.77 19.16 29.27
N LYS A 242 3.63 19.53 28.66
CA LYS A 242 2.50 20.18 29.35
C LYS A 242 1.19 19.41 29.16
N ASN A 243 0.31 19.45 30.16
CA ASN A 243 -1.01 18.79 30.12
C ASN A 243 -2.13 19.69 29.57
N SER A 244 -1.81 20.90 29.10
CA SER A 244 -2.81 21.94 28.79
C SER A 244 -2.62 22.64 27.44
N GLY A 245 -1.82 22.08 26.54
CA GLY A 245 -1.55 22.67 25.22
C GLY A 245 -2.29 21.99 24.07
N VAL A 246 -2.41 22.69 22.93
CA VAL A 246 -2.94 22.13 21.68
C VAL A 246 -2.18 20.86 21.29
N LEU A 247 -0.85 20.87 21.44
CA LEU A 247 0.01 19.74 21.10
C LEU A 247 -0.27 18.47 21.91
N TYR A 248 -0.75 18.59 23.16
CA TYR A 248 -1.19 17.44 23.94
C TYR A 248 -2.47 16.84 23.34
N TRP A 249 -3.43 17.67 22.94
CA TRP A 249 -4.68 17.20 22.36
C TRP A 249 -4.49 16.60 20.96
N LEU A 250 -3.47 17.02 20.21
CA LEU A 250 -3.12 16.38 18.93
C LEU A 250 -2.85 14.87 19.08
N LEU A 251 -2.35 14.41 20.24
CA LEU A 251 -2.10 13.00 20.53
C LEU A 251 -3.36 12.12 20.41
N VAL A 252 -4.55 12.70 20.55
CA VAL A 252 -5.82 11.97 20.44
C VAL A 252 -6.68 12.48 19.30
N LEU A 253 -6.64 13.78 18.99
CA LEU A 253 -7.46 14.36 17.92
C LEU A 253 -7.05 13.85 16.54
N VAL A 254 -5.75 13.62 16.30
CA VAL A 254 -5.29 13.07 15.01
C VAL A 254 -5.76 11.62 14.82
N PRO A 255 -5.53 10.67 15.76
CA PRO A 255 -6.12 9.33 15.65
C PRO A 255 -7.65 9.32 15.60
N LEU A 256 -8.31 10.23 16.32
CA LEU A 256 -9.78 10.38 16.30
C LEU A 256 -10.28 10.79 14.92
N ALA A 257 -9.55 11.67 14.22
CA ALA A 257 -9.88 12.14 12.88
C ALA A 257 -9.46 11.16 11.76
N LEU A 258 -8.85 10.01 12.09
CA LEU A 258 -8.38 9.02 11.11
C LEU A 258 -9.45 8.60 10.07
N PRO A 259 -10.71 8.31 10.43
CA PRO A 259 -11.73 7.96 9.43
C PRO A 259 -12.00 9.09 8.44
N LEU A 260 -11.97 10.35 8.92
CA LEU A 260 -12.15 11.52 8.07
C LEU A 260 -10.97 11.68 7.10
N PHE A 261 -9.74 11.58 7.60
CA PHE A 261 -8.56 11.64 6.75
C PHE A 261 -8.54 10.54 5.69
N PHE A 262 -8.95 9.32 6.06
CA PHE A 262 -9.08 8.21 5.11
C PHE A 262 -10.06 8.53 3.97
N VAL A 263 -11.25 9.09 4.26
CA VAL A 263 -12.22 9.44 3.21
C VAL A 263 -11.69 10.57 2.32
N ILE A 264 -11.02 11.56 2.89
CA ILE A 264 -10.42 12.67 2.14
C ILE A 264 -9.35 12.14 1.18
N ASP A 265 -8.43 11.32 1.68
CA ASP A 265 -7.35 10.73 0.90
C ASP A 265 -7.88 9.81 -0.21
N TYR A 266 -8.80 8.91 0.15
CA TYR A 266 -9.46 8.04 -0.82
C TYR A 266 -10.17 8.84 -1.93
N ALA A 267 -10.95 9.87 -1.57
CA ALA A 267 -11.63 10.72 -2.53
C ALA A 267 -10.65 11.51 -3.41
N ALA A 268 -9.53 11.98 -2.86
CA ALA A 268 -8.49 12.66 -3.61
C ALA A 268 -7.86 11.74 -4.66
N TRP A 269 -7.58 10.48 -4.31
CA TRP A 269 -7.09 9.49 -5.27
C TRP A 269 -8.11 9.15 -6.35
N LEU A 270 -9.38 8.96 -5.99
CA LEU A 270 -10.44 8.77 -6.99
C LEU A 270 -10.54 9.95 -7.94
N TRP A 271 -10.49 11.18 -7.40
CA TRP A 271 -10.48 12.39 -8.22
C TRP A 271 -9.28 12.42 -9.16
N TRP A 272 -8.07 12.13 -8.65
CA TRP A 272 -6.85 12.07 -9.46
C TRP A 272 -6.97 11.06 -10.59
N TYR A 273 -7.47 9.86 -10.33
CA TYR A 273 -7.69 8.83 -11.34
C TYR A 273 -8.63 9.28 -12.46
N GLY A 274 -9.74 9.93 -12.13
CA GLY A 274 -10.72 10.35 -13.12
C GLY A 274 -10.40 11.69 -13.80
N HIS A 275 -9.38 12.43 -13.34
CA HIS A 275 -8.94 13.71 -13.92
C HIS A 275 -7.52 13.65 -14.51
N THR A 276 -6.80 12.55 -14.31
CA THR A 276 -5.45 12.29 -14.86
C THR A 276 -5.53 11.10 -15.81
N LEU A 277 -6.33 11.26 -16.86
CA LEU A 277 -6.51 10.23 -17.89
C LEU A 277 -5.42 10.38 -18.95
N ASN A 278 -4.88 9.24 -19.40
CA ASN A 278 -3.88 9.16 -20.44
C ASN A 278 -4.53 9.16 -21.84
N ASP A 279 -3.99 9.98 -22.74
CA ASP A 279 -4.49 10.11 -24.11
C ASP A 279 -4.29 8.85 -24.98
N MET A 280 -3.44 7.91 -24.55
CA MET A 280 -3.25 6.62 -25.22
C MET A 280 -4.35 5.59 -24.89
N GLY A 281 -5.34 5.95 -24.05
CA GLY A 281 -6.52 5.10 -23.83
C GLY A 281 -7.31 4.89 -25.13
N ALA A 282 -7.83 3.67 -25.34
CA ALA A 282 -8.60 3.35 -26.54
C ALA A 282 -9.91 4.15 -26.64
N PHE A 283 -10.49 4.52 -25.49
CA PHE A 283 -11.69 5.33 -25.40
C PHE A 283 -11.42 6.62 -24.65
N THR A 284 -11.69 7.76 -25.29
CA THR A 284 -11.64 9.06 -24.64
C THR A 284 -12.90 9.27 -23.80
N VAL A 285 -12.74 9.28 -22.48
CA VAL A 285 -13.82 9.60 -21.53
C VAL A 285 -13.63 11.01 -21.01
N LYS A 286 -14.73 11.75 -20.80
CA LYS A 286 -14.65 13.06 -20.14
C LYS A 286 -14.17 12.87 -18.70
N PRO A 287 -13.39 13.81 -18.15
CA PRO A 287 -13.01 13.76 -16.74
C PRO A 287 -14.23 13.56 -15.85
N PHE A 288 -14.10 12.62 -14.91
CA PHE A 288 -15.16 12.26 -13.99
C PHE A 288 -14.56 11.95 -12.61
N MET A 289 -15.39 11.74 -11.61
CA MET A 289 -14.94 11.29 -10.31
C MET A 289 -15.63 9.94 -10.03
N PRO A 290 -14.87 8.84 -9.85
CA PRO A 290 -15.43 7.59 -9.37
C PRO A 290 -16.20 7.81 -8.06
N THR A 291 -17.25 7.02 -7.87
CA THR A 291 -18.15 7.18 -6.72
C THR A 291 -17.46 6.82 -5.41
N VAL A 292 -17.38 7.79 -4.49
CA VAL A 292 -16.75 7.59 -3.17
C VAL A 292 -17.56 6.61 -2.32
N PHE A 293 -18.88 6.76 -2.25
CA PHE A 293 -19.76 5.88 -1.50
C PHE A 293 -21.05 5.58 -2.27
N GLY A 294 -21.49 4.33 -2.22
CA GLY A 294 -22.73 3.88 -2.84
C GLY A 294 -22.53 3.30 -4.22
N GLN A 295 -23.53 3.49 -5.08
CA GLN A 295 -23.56 2.94 -6.43
C GLN A 295 -23.30 4.05 -7.44
N GLY A 296 -22.34 3.80 -8.33
CA GLY A 296 -22.01 4.67 -9.45
C GLY A 296 -22.17 3.98 -10.78
N LYS A 297 -22.03 4.75 -11.85
CA LYS A 297 -21.96 4.23 -13.21
C LYS A 297 -20.81 4.90 -13.94
N VAL A 298 -19.92 4.08 -14.51
CA VAL A 298 -18.81 4.51 -15.35
C VAL A 298 -18.95 3.79 -16.68
N ALA A 299 -19.28 4.54 -17.74
CA ALA A 299 -19.69 3.98 -19.02
C ALA A 299 -20.82 2.93 -18.87
N GLN A 300 -20.59 1.67 -19.25
CA GLN A 300 -21.56 0.58 -19.12
C GLN A 300 -21.44 -0.21 -17.80
N PHE A 301 -20.47 0.11 -16.96
CA PHE A 301 -20.21 -0.60 -15.72
C PHE A 301 -20.86 0.10 -14.53
N ALA A 302 -21.48 -0.69 -13.65
CA ALA A 302 -21.90 -0.23 -12.33
C ALA A 302 -20.72 -0.37 -11.35
N THR A 303 -20.48 0.67 -10.56
CA THR A 303 -19.46 0.65 -9.51
C THR A 303 -20.12 0.58 -8.15
N HIS A 304 -19.62 -0.28 -7.28
CA HIS A 304 -20.12 -0.43 -5.92
C HIS A 304 -19.00 -0.10 -4.94
N SER A 305 -19.10 1.07 -4.29
CA SER A 305 -18.11 1.51 -3.31
C SER A 305 -18.72 1.52 -1.92
N TYR A 306 -18.34 0.52 -1.11
CA TYR A 306 -18.81 0.36 0.26
C TYR A 306 -17.64 0.12 1.21
N PRO A 307 -17.70 0.68 2.43
CA PRO A 307 -16.64 0.52 3.40
C PRO A 307 -16.49 -0.94 3.82
N ALA A 308 -15.26 -1.43 3.77
CA ALA A 308 -14.88 -2.73 4.30
C ALA A 308 -14.73 -2.68 5.84
N VAL A 309 -14.48 -3.86 6.44
CA VAL A 309 -14.34 -4.04 7.90
C VAL A 309 -13.33 -3.07 8.51
N GLY A 310 -12.20 -2.81 7.82
CA GLY A 310 -11.17 -1.88 8.30
C GLY A 310 -11.71 -0.47 8.56
N PHE A 311 -12.56 0.06 7.68
CA PHE A 311 -13.19 1.37 7.89
C PHE A 311 -14.19 1.36 9.05
N GLY A 312 -14.97 0.27 9.19
CA GLY A 312 -15.85 0.08 10.34
C GLY A 312 -15.10 0.11 11.68
N LEU A 313 -13.96 -0.58 11.75
CA LEU A 313 -13.08 -0.57 12.94
C LEU A 313 -12.54 0.84 13.24
N MET A 314 -12.14 1.60 12.21
CA MET A 314 -11.70 2.99 12.38
C MET A 314 -12.81 3.88 12.95
N MET A 315 -14.06 3.71 12.49
CA MET A 315 -15.21 4.46 13.00
C MET A 315 -15.49 4.14 14.48
N VAL A 316 -15.47 2.86 14.86
CA VAL A 316 -15.63 2.44 16.26
C VAL A 316 -14.52 3.03 17.14
N LEU A 317 -13.27 2.95 16.69
CA LEU A 317 -12.13 3.54 17.40
C LEU A 317 -12.31 5.05 17.60
N SER A 318 -12.74 5.78 16.57
CA SER A 318 -13.00 7.23 16.65
C SER A 318 -14.04 7.57 17.72
N LEU A 319 -15.13 6.79 17.80
CA LEU A 319 -16.17 6.96 18.83
C LEU A 319 -15.61 6.71 20.24
N VAL A 320 -14.83 5.65 20.42
CA VAL A 320 -14.19 5.34 21.71
C VAL A 320 -13.22 6.45 22.13
N LEU A 321 -12.42 6.96 21.19
CA LEU A 321 -11.51 8.07 21.44
C LEU A 321 -12.25 9.37 21.77
N ALA A 322 -13.41 9.64 21.15
CA ALA A 322 -14.23 10.79 21.49
C ALA A 322 -14.71 10.74 22.94
N ILE A 323 -15.15 9.58 23.42
CA ILE A 323 -15.50 9.37 24.83
C ILE A 323 -14.28 9.58 25.73
N ALA A 324 -13.12 9.02 25.35
CA ALA A 324 -11.87 9.17 26.12
C ALA A 324 -11.43 10.65 26.23
N VAL A 325 -11.63 11.45 25.18
CA VAL A 325 -11.39 12.91 25.19
C VAL A 325 -12.28 13.61 26.22
N LEU A 326 -13.57 13.29 26.25
CA LEU A 326 -14.52 13.89 27.21
C LEU A 326 -14.16 13.54 28.65
N ILE A 327 -13.81 12.28 28.92
CA ILE A 327 -13.35 11.83 30.24
C ILE A 327 -12.08 12.59 30.64
N ARG A 328 -11.10 12.70 29.74
CA ARG A 328 -9.84 13.40 30.01
C ARG A 328 -10.07 14.90 30.28
N LYS A 329 -10.95 15.55 29.52
CA LYS A 329 -11.33 16.95 29.76
C LYS A 329 -11.88 17.15 31.16
N LYS A 330 -12.81 16.28 31.60
CA LYS A 330 -13.37 16.33 32.96
C LYS A 330 -12.30 16.12 34.04
N GLN A 331 -11.38 15.17 33.85
CA GLN A 331 -10.29 14.92 34.80
C GLN A 331 -9.38 16.14 35.00
N PHE A 332 -9.03 16.85 33.92
CA PHE A 332 -8.21 18.05 34.01
C PHE A 332 -8.95 19.28 34.52
N GLN A 333 -10.29 19.32 34.39
CA GLN A 333 -11.11 20.34 35.03
C GLN A 333 -11.26 20.10 36.54
N ALA A 334 -11.44 18.85 36.96
CA ALA A 334 -11.62 18.49 38.37
C ALA A 334 -10.31 18.52 39.20
N GLY A 335 -9.15 18.43 38.53
CA GLY A 335 -7.83 18.52 39.16
C GLY A 335 -7.20 19.91 39.15
N ARG A 336 -7.93 20.94 38.68
CA ARG A 336 -7.58 22.35 38.80
C ARG A 336 -8.40 22.97 39.92
#